data_AF-A0A3Q7HUX0-F1
#
_entry.id   AF-A0A3Q7HUX0-F1
#
_cell.length_a   1.000
_cell.length_b   1.000
_cell.length_c   1.000
_cell.angle_alpha   90.00
_cell.angle_beta   90.00
_cell.angle_gamma   90.00
#
_symmetry.space_group_name_H-M   'P 1'
#
loop_
_entity.id
_entity.type
_entity.pdbx_description
1 polymer ?
#
loop_
_entity_poly.entity_id
_entity_poly.type
_entity_poly.pdbx_seq_one_letter_code
_entity_poly.pdbx_strand_id
1 'polypeptide(L)'
;MRTMVDWSELHPELLILIAKRINLIEDYLNFRTVCKPWYSVATRDNFSSNLPRAPWLMLAEEEDDRTHRKFVSLYNGMILKKRIPGASEKRCFESKGWLVTVGKDEGEISLLQPFSGVRIELPHQNTAAFYEQNRTHDLWTYIHKAVLSANPSHTSDYALMVVEGRFESLSLWRPGDSLWTRIWIPEHIGHISDVVYFSGHFYAVTFGRCVLVCDVVGTDLTKVYCVAHLAPWADGKNYILESLGSLFVVAQQFVDIRYVKEDRESIPPTRIPGGDEEKDQICTYRTRRFLVFQIEFSSCKAIPVMDLGDQAFFLGANASLSIQASQFPGIKPNCIYFTDNWIGAYLFFEKGCGLDMGVFNLADGSIEPFYDGISVSRVCPPIWVTPNP
;
A
#
# COMPACT_ATOMS: atom_id res chain seq x y z
N MET A 1 36.62 -15.72 37.72
CA MET A 1 35.60 -16.10 36.73
C MET A 1 34.45 -15.11 36.83
N ARG A 2 34.13 -14.36 35.77
CA ARG A 2 32.88 -13.59 35.71
C ARG A 2 31.77 -14.57 35.38
N THR A 3 30.84 -14.80 36.30
CA THR A 3 29.60 -15.52 36.03
C THR A 3 28.81 -14.70 35.00
N MET A 4 28.51 -15.29 33.84
CA MET A 4 27.52 -14.70 32.93
C MET A 4 26.17 -14.75 33.64
N VAL A 5 25.54 -13.59 33.78
CA VAL A 5 24.18 -13.47 34.30
C VAL A 5 23.23 -14.06 33.26
N ASP A 6 22.40 -15.02 33.67
CA ASP A 6 21.36 -15.58 32.81
C ASP A 6 20.16 -14.64 32.78
N TRP A 7 20.02 -13.90 31.69
CA TRP A 7 18.91 -12.98 31.46
C TRP A 7 17.59 -13.69 31.14
N SER A 8 17.61 -15.02 30.93
CA SER A 8 16.39 -15.81 30.72
C SER A 8 15.54 -15.97 31.98
N GLU A 9 16.14 -15.76 33.17
CA GLU A 9 15.47 -15.81 34.48
C GLU A 9 14.98 -14.43 34.97
N LEU A 10 15.04 -13.39 34.13
CA LEU A 10 14.59 -12.05 34.52
C LEU A 10 13.09 -12.06 34.90
N HIS A 11 12.76 -11.43 36.03
CA HIS A 11 11.39 -11.39 36.53
C HIS A 11 10.43 -10.76 35.49
N PRO A 12 9.22 -11.31 35.28
CA PRO A 12 8.28 -10.82 34.26
C PRO A 12 7.99 -9.32 34.35
N GLU A 13 7.94 -8.74 35.55
CA GLU A 13 7.73 -7.30 35.75
C GLU A 13 8.85 -6.44 35.15
N LEU A 14 10.10 -6.89 35.26
CA LEU A 14 11.23 -6.20 34.64
C LEU A 14 11.18 -6.33 33.11
N LEU A 15 10.80 -7.50 32.61
CA LEU A 15 10.62 -7.70 31.17
C LEU A 15 9.48 -6.82 30.62
N ILE A 16 8.40 -6.60 31.36
CA ILE A 16 7.33 -5.66 31.01
C ILE A 16 7.87 -4.23 30.95
N LEU A 17 8.67 -3.82 31.95
CA LEU A 17 9.28 -2.48 31.96
C LEU A 17 10.25 -2.27 30.80
N ILE A 18 10.99 -3.30 30.40
CA ILE A 18 11.85 -3.27 29.22
C ILE A 18 11.00 -3.17 27.96
N ALA A 19 10.02 -4.05 27.79
CA ALA A 19 9.09 -4.07 26.65
C ALA A 19 8.45 -2.69 26.39
N LYS A 20 7.99 -2.03 27.46
CA LYS A 20 7.38 -0.68 27.40
C LYS A 20 8.34 0.44 26.98
N ARG A 21 9.65 0.22 27.07
CA ARG A 21 10.71 1.19 26.71
C ARG A 21 11.31 0.92 25.33
N ILE A 22 10.95 -0.20 24.70
CA ILE A 22 11.38 -0.50 23.34
C ILE A 22 10.58 0.38 22.38
N ASN A 23 11.31 1.25 21.65
CA ASN A 23 10.68 2.22 20.77
C ASN A 23 10.71 1.82 19.28
N LEU A 24 11.52 0.82 18.95
CA LEU A 24 11.64 0.30 17.59
C LEU A 24 10.86 -1.01 17.51
N ILE A 25 10.03 -1.13 16.48
CA ILE A 25 9.18 -2.30 16.30
C ILE A 25 10.00 -3.57 16.05
N GLU A 26 11.19 -3.38 15.51
CA GLU A 26 12.22 -4.37 15.26
C GLU A 26 12.71 -5.00 16.54
N ASP A 27 13.17 -4.13 17.45
CA ASP A 27 13.67 -4.52 18.75
C ASP A 27 12.57 -5.22 19.51
N TYR A 28 11.31 -4.80 19.31
CA TYR A 28 10.17 -5.43 19.94
C TYR A 28 9.89 -6.83 19.37
N LEU A 29 9.96 -6.98 18.06
CA LEU A 29 9.81 -8.28 17.40
C LEU A 29 10.99 -9.21 17.74
N ASN A 30 12.21 -8.70 17.83
CA ASN A 30 13.38 -9.45 18.28
C ASN A 30 13.23 -9.86 19.75
N PHE A 31 12.81 -8.94 20.62
CA PHE A 31 12.49 -9.20 22.02
C PHE A 31 11.50 -10.37 22.18
N ARG A 32 10.47 -10.44 21.33
CA ARG A 32 9.49 -11.54 21.31
C ARG A 32 10.09 -12.90 20.96
N THR A 33 11.21 -12.93 20.23
CA THR A 33 11.77 -14.18 19.69
C THR A 33 12.82 -14.83 20.60
N VAL A 34 13.21 -14.18 21.70
CA VAL A 34 14.29 -14.67 22.59
C VAL A 34 13.94 -16.02 23.23
N CYS A 35 12.87 -16.07 24.03
CA CYS A 35 12.39 -17.28 24.71
C CYS A 35 10.93 -17.11 25.17
N LYS A 36 10.32 -18.17 25.71
CA LYS A 36 8.89 -18.18 26.10
C LYS A 36 8.51 -17.07 27.12
N PRO A 37 9.28 -16.82 28.20
CA PRO A 37 8.97 -15.72 29.12
C PRO A 37 8.93 -14.34 28.44
N TRP A 38 9.91 -14.04 27.59
CA TRP A 38 9.98 -12.75 26.86
C TRP A 38 8.82 -12.61 25.88
N TYR A 39 8.51 -13.68 25.13
CA TYR A 39 7.34 -13.73 24.27
C TYR A 39 6.03 -13.46 25.04
N SER A 40 5.88 -14.05 26.23
CA SER A 40 4.64 -13.94 27.02
C SER A 40 4.34 -12.54 27.53
N VAL A 41 5.37 -11.73 27.82
CA VAL A 41 5.18 -10.35 28.30
C VAL A 41 5.07 -9.35 27.16
N ALA A 42 5.50 -9.72 25.96
CA ALA A 42 5.48 -8.86 24.79
C ALA A 42 4.10 -8.82 24.13
N THR A 43 3.12 -8.38 24.92
CA THR A 43 1.73 -8.16 24.51
C THR A 43 1.58 -6.78 23.86
N ARG A 44 0.48 -6.57 23.14
CA ARG A 44 0.17 -5.25 22.55
C ARG A 44 0.15 -4.14 23.60
N ASP A 45 -0.37 -4.41 24.80
CA ASP A 45 -0.49 -3.43 25.89
C ASP A 45 0.87 -3.03 26.50
N ASN A 46 1.90 -3.84 26.25
CA ASN A 46 3.27 -3.58 26.68
C ASN A 46 4.14 -3.01 25.56
N PHE A 47 3.58 -2.76 24.38
CA PHE A 47 4.23 -2.00 23.32
C PHE A 47 3.56 -0.65 23.14
N SER A 48 4.36 0.41 23.01
CA SER A 48 3.83 1.74 22.77
C SER A 48 3.23 1.84 21.36
N SER A 49 1.91 1.67 21.25
CA SER A 49 1.15 1.73 20.00
C SER A 49 1.21 3.10 19.30
N ASN A 50 1.57 4.15 20.05
CA ASN A 50 1.64 5.53 19.58
C ASN A 50 2.98 5.91 18.92
N LEU A 51 3.93 4.97 18.83
CA LEU A 51 5.23 5.27 18.24
C LEU A 51 5.14 5.34 16.71
N PRO A 52 5.87 6.27 16.08
CA PRO A 52 5.99 6.33 14.62
C PRO A 52 6.50 5.00 14.06
N ARG A 53 5.98 4.59 12.89
CA ARG A 53 6.41 3.37 12.22
C ARG A 53 6.69 3.62 10.75
N ALA A 54 7.87 3.21 10.30
CA ALA A 54 8.17 3.14 8.89
C ALA A 54 7.51 1.90 8.27
N PRO A 55 6.96 1.98 7.06
CA PRO A 55 6.48 0.81 6.35
C PRO A 55 7.63 -0.15 6.04
N TRP A 56 7.36 -1.45 6.15
CA TRP A 56 8.27 -2.51 5.68
C TRP A 56 7.80 -3.01 4.33
N LEU A 57 8.72 -3.51 3.51
CA LEU A 57 8.41 -4.13 2.24
C LEU A 57 7.96 -5.58 2.48
N MET A 58 6.67 -5.87 2.32
CA MET A 58 6.19 -7.25 2.28
C MET A 58 6.44 -7.82 0.88
N LEU A 59 7.25 -8.86 0.78
CA LEU A 59 7.60 -9.51 -0.47
C LEU A 59 6.46 -10.36 -1.04
N ALA A 60 6.56 -10.64 -2.34
CA ALA A 60 5.73 -11.61 -3.04
C ALA A 60 5.79 -13.00 -2.38
N GLU A 61 4.76 -13.79 -2.67
CA GLU A 61 4.65 -15.18 -2.22
C GLU A 61 5.70 -16.04 -2.93
N GLU A 62 6.33 -16.96 -2.19
CA GLU A 62 7.29 -17.91 -2.76
C GLU A 62 6.55 -19.17 -3.22
N GLU A 63 6.91 -19.70 -4.39
CA GLU A 63 6.24 -20.88 -4.97
C GLU A 63 6.30 -22.10 -4.02
N ASP A 64 7.43 -22.27 -3.34
CA ASP A 64 7.69 -23.39 -2.42
C ASP A 64 7.05 -23.21 -1.02
N ASP A 65 6.70 -21.98 -0.62
CA ASP A 65 6.13 -21.67 0.70
C ASP A 65 5.14 -20.52 0.65
N ARG A 66 3.94 -20.89 0.23
CA ARG A 66 2.78 -20.01 0.06
C ARG A 66 2.21 -19.45 1.36
N THR A 67 2.52 -20.09 2.48
CA THR A 67 1.94 -19.76 3.79
C THR A 67 2.73 -18.73 4.57
N HIS A 68 3.93 -18.37 4.12
CA HIS A 68 4.77 -17.37 4.76
C HIS A 68 4.98 -16.15 3.86
N ARG A 69 5.15 -15.00 4.49
CA ARG A 69 5.57 -13.75 3.86
C ARG A 69 6.85 -13.27 4.51
N LYS A 70 7.73 -12.71 3.69
CA LYS A 70 8.95 -12.03 4.15
C LYS A 70 8.67 -10.53 4.19
N PHE A 71 9.01 -9.89 5.30
CA PHE A 71 8.94 -8.45 5.48
C PHE A 71 10.36 -7.92 5.61
N VAL A 72 10.73 -7.00 4.72
CA VAL A 72 12.06 -6.40 4.67
C VAL A 72 11.97 -4.99 5.23
N SER A 73 12.76 -4.74 6.26
CA SER A 73 13.04 -3.39 6.73
C SER A 73 14.03 -2.68 5.81
N LEU A 74 13.71 -1.46 5.42
CA LEU A 74 14.61 -0.63 4.62
C LEU A 74 15.70 0.09 5.42
N TYR A 75 15.53 0.25 6.73
CA TYR A 75 16.44 1.07 7.55
C TYR A 75 17.58 0.22 8.14
N ASN A 76 17.35 -1.06 8.46
CA ASN A 76 18.39 -1.96 8.98
C ASN A 76 18.55 -3.28 8.20
N GLY A 77 17.81 -3.47 7.11
CA GLY A 77 17.88 -4.68 6.28
C GLY A 77 17.33 -5.95 6.96
N MET A 78 16.68 -5.82 8.12
CA MET A 78 16.12 -6.98 8.82
C MET A 78 15.02 -7.64 8.00
N ILE A 79 15.07 -8.96 7.90
CA ILE A 79 14.07 -9.77 7.21
C ILE A 79 13.30 -10.60 8.23
N LEU A 80 12.00 -10.33 8.37
CA LEU A 80 11.10 -11.13 9.17
C LEU A 80 10.32 -12.08 8.27
N LYS A 81 10.48 -13.40 8.48
CA LYS A 81 9.60 -14.41 7.88
C LYS A 81 8.43 -14.69 8.83
N LYS A 82 7.20 -14.41 8.40
CA LYS A 82 5.98 -14.59 9.20
C LYS A 82 5.01 -15.51 8.47
N ARG A 83 4.42 -16.46 9.21
CA ARG A 83 3.35 -17.32 8.70
C ARG A 83 2.03 -16.53 8.64
N ILE A 84 1.46 -16.37 7.45
CA ILE A 84 0.23 -15.62 7.16
C ILE A 84 -0.61 -16.42 6.15
N PRO A 85 -1.22 -17.55 6.55
CA PRO A 85 -1.96 -18.41 5.63
C PRO A 85 -3.18 -17.71 5.01
N GLY A 86 -3.75 -16.71 5.70
CA GLY A 86 -4.86 -15.91 5.18
C GLY A 86 -4.52 -15.02 3.98
N ALA A 87 -3.23 -14.82 3.67
CA ALA A 87 -2.75 -14.05 2.52
C ALA A 87 -2.20 -14.94 1.38
N SER A 88 -2.30 -16.26 1.51
CA SER A 88 -1.88 -17.22 0.48
C SER A 88 -2.81 -17.13 -0.72
N GLU A 89 -2.26 -16.99 -1.92
CA GLU A 89 -3.02 -16.87 -3.17
C GLU A 89 -4.06 -15.74 -3.14
N LYS A 90 -3.75 -14.65 -2.44
CA LYS A 90 -4.59 -13.45 -2.38
C LYS A 90 -3.81 -12.21 -2.77
N ARG A 91 -4.47 -11.30 -3.49
CA ARG A 91 -3.99 -9.94 -3.66
C ARG A 91 -4.14 -9.20 -2.34
N CYS A 92 -3.12 -8.46 -1.93
CA CYS A 92 -3.14 -7.72 -0.66
C CYS A 92 -2.95 -6.22 -0.89
N PHE A 93 -3.60 -5.42 -0.04
CA PHE A 93 -3.44 -3.97 0.06
C PHE A 93 -3.32 -3.61 1.52
N GLU A 94 -2.35 -2.80 1.93
CA GLU A 94 -2.29 -2.32 3.30
C GLU A 94 -3.08 -1.02 3.48
N SER A 95 -3.80 -0.95 4.60
CA SER A 95 -4.31 0.30 5.15
C SER A 95 -4.39 0.21 6.68
N LYS A 96 -3.85 1.21 7.39
CA LYS A 96 -3.95 1.34 8.85
C LYS A 96 -3.49 0.08 9.63
N GLY A 97 -2.47 -0.63 9.13
CA GLY A 97 -1.89 -1.84 9.74
C GLY A 97 -2.68 -3.13 9.47
N TRP A 98 -3.70 -3.09 8.61
CA TRP A 98 -4.47 -4.25 8.17
C TRP A 98 -4.28 -4.49 6.68
N LEU A 99 -4.34 -5.76 6.27
CA LEU A 99 -4.34 -6.15 4.87
C LEU A 99 -5.80 -6.32 4.41
N VAL A 100 -6.19 -5.62 3.35
CA VAL A 100 -7.36 -5.96 2.56
C VAL A 100 -6.93 -7.04 1.58
N THR A 101 -7.54 -8.22 1.66
CA THR A 101 -7.18 -9.37 0.82
C THR A 101 -8.29 -9.69 -0.17
N VAL A 102 -7.96 -10.01 -1.42
CA VAL A 102 -8.89 -10.52 -2.43
C VAL A 102 -8.39 -11.87 -2.93
N GLY A 103 -9.18 -12.93 -2.78
CA GLY A 103 -8.81 -14.27 -3.22
C GLY A 103 -8.66 -14.37 -4.74
N LYS A 104 -7.67 -15.15 -5.18
CA LYS A 104 -7.38 -15.37 -6.61
C LYS A 104 -8.55 -15.97 -7.39
N ASP A 105 -9.08 -17.07 -6.88
CA ASP A 105 -9.98 -17.93 -7.66
C ASP A 105 -11.46 -17.70 -7.34
N GLU A 106 -11.78 -17.38 -6.08
CA GLU A 106 -13.16 -17.15 -5.64
C GLU A 106 -13.48 -15.66 -5.52
N GLY A 107 -12.48 -14.79 -5.31
CA GLY A 107 -12.69 -13.34 -5.20
C GLY A 107 -13.33 -12.88 -3.89
N GLU A 108 -13.22 -13.70 -2.86
CA GLU A 108 -13.62 -13.38 -1.51
C GLU A 108 -12.74 -12.27 -0.91
N ILE A 109 -13.37 -11.35 -0.18
CA ILE A 109 -12.71 -10.16 0.37
C ILE A 109 -12.67 -10.26 1.89
N SER A 110 -11.52 -10.00 2.50
CA SER A 110 -11.39 -9.93 3.96
C SER A 110 -10.41 -8.87 4.43
N LEU A 111 -10.61 -8.33 5.64
CA LEU A 111 -9.55 -7.64 6.38
C LEU A 111 -8.79 -8.69 7.18
N LEU A 112 -7.47 -8.70 7.04
CA LEU A 112 -6.56 -9.60 7.72
C LEU A 112 -5.52 -8.80 8.49
N GLN A 113 -5.39 -9.11 9.77
CA GLN A 113 -4.32 -8.60 10.61
C GLN A 113 -3.08 -9.50 10.44
N PRO A 114 -1.98 -9.02 9.83
CA PRO A 114 -0.89 -9.90 9.38
C PRO A 114 -0.07 -10.55 10.51
N PHE A 115 -0.08 -9.99 11.73
CA PHE A 115 0.75 -10.45 12.85
C PHE A 115 -0.01 -11.32 13.87
N SER A 116 -1.30 -11.05 14.07
CA SER A 116 -2.20 -11.77 14.98
C SER A 116 -3.06 -12.80 14.27
N GLY A 117 -3.29 -12.66 12.96
CA GLY A 117 -4.14 -13.55 12.17
C GLY A 117 -5.65 -13.31 12.34
N VAL A 118 -6.04 -12.26 13.07
CA VAL A 118 -7.45 -11.85 13.19
C VAL A 118 -7.99 -11.50 11.80
N ARG A 119 -9.20 -11.97 11.49
CA ARG A 119 -9.85 -11.80 10.19
C ARG A 119 -11.27 -11.23 10.37
N ILE A 120 -11.65 -10.33 9.47
CA ILE A 120 -13.00 -9.79 9.33
C ILE A 120 -13.42 -10.06 7.89
N GLU A 121 -14.49 -10.82 7.69
CA GLU A 121 -15.03 -11.09 6.36
C GLU A 121 -15.81 -9.87 5.85
N LEU A 122 -15.66 -9.55 4.55
CA LEU A 122 -16.45 -8.53 3.88
C LEU A 122 -17.45 -9.17 2.90
N PRO A 123 -18.46 -8.42 2.45
CA PRO A 123 -19.28 -8.83 1.33
C PRO A 123 -18.43 -9.18 0.11
N HIS A 124 -18.82 -10.24 -0.57
CA HIS A 124 -18.17 -10.68 -1.79
C HIS A 124 -18.27 -9.60 -2.88
N GLN A 125 -17.28 -9.51 -3.78
CA GLN A 125 -17.25 -8.48 -4.84
C GLN A 125 -18.50 -8.44 -5.73
N ASN A 126 -19.19 -9.57 -5.92
CA ASN A 126 -20.43 -9.66 -6.70
C ASN A 126 -21.64 -8.95 -6.05
N THR A 127 -21.50 -8.50 -4.80
CA THR A 127 -22.53 -7.72 -4.10
C THR A 127 -22.44 -6.22 -4.42
N ALA A 128 -21.41 -5.77 -5.13
CA ALA A 128 -21.29 -4.40 -5.60
C ALA A 128 -22.31 -4.08 -6.70
N ALA A 129 -22.81 -2.84 -6.69
CA ALA A 129 -23.72 -2.37 -7.73
C ALA A 129 -23.05 -2.41 -9.11
N PHE A 130 -23.78 -2.87 -10.12
CA PHE A 130 -23.29 -2.99 -11.51
C PHE A 130 -22.09 -3.93 -11.67
N TYR A 131 -21.96 -4.92 -10.79
CA TYR A 131 -20.86 -5.90 -10.83
C TYR A 131 -20.71 -6.54 -12.22
N GLU A 132 -21.79 -7.02 -12.85
CA GLU A 132 -21.70 -7.70 -14.15
C GLU A 132 -21.11 -6.82 -15.26
N GLN A 133 -21.39 -5.52 -15.24
CA GLN A 133 -20.83 -4.57 -16.19
C GLN A 133 -19.39 -4.15 -15.83
N ASN A 134 -19.07 -4.17 -14.53
CA ASN A 134 -17.80 -3.67 -13.98
C ASN A 134 -16.81 -4.79 -13.59
N ARG A 135 -17.14 -6.07 -13.81
CA ARG A 135 -16.28 -7.19 -13.43
C ARG A 135 -15.00 -7.20 -14.24
N THR A 136 -13.93 -7.65 -13.60
CA THR A 136 -12.64 -7.89 -14.24
C THR A 136 -12.57 -9.32 -14.78
N HIS A 137 -11.60 -9.60 -15.65
CA HIS A 137 -11.38 -10.95 -16.16
C HIS A 137 -10.95 -11.90 -15.04
N ASP A 138 -9.90 -11.50 -14.32
CA ASP A 138 -9.42 -12.17 -13.11
C ASP A 138 -10.07 -11.56 -11.87
N LEU A 139 -10.66 -12.39 -10.99
CA LEU A 139 -11.40 -11.94 -9.81
C LEU A 139 -10.55 -11.13 -8.82
N TRP A 140 -9.28 -11.53 -8.63
CA TRP A 140 -8.35 -10.81 -7.75
C TRP A 140 -7.90 -9.43 -8.28
N THR A 141 -8.22 -9.10 -9.53
CA THR A 141 -7.93 -7.77 -10.10
C THR A 141 -9.03 -6.76 -9.87
N TYR A 142 -10.18 -7.16 -9.30
CA TYR A 142 -11.34 -6.30 -9.13
C TYR A 142 -11.08 -5.09 -8.22
N ILE A 143 -10.37 -5.27 -7.11
CA ILE A 143 -9.97 -4.15 -6.26
C ILE A 143 -8.63 -3.62 -6.75
N HIS A 144 -8.53 -2.30 -6.94
CA HIS A 144 -7.30 -1.60 -7.35
C HIS A 144 -6.63 -0.86 -6.20
N LYS A 145 -7.44 -0.37 -5.25
CA LYS A 145 -7.01 0.37 -4.06
C LYS A 145 -8.00 0.14 -2.93
N ALA A 146 -7.54 0.13 -1.69
CA ALA A 146 -8.39 -0.02 -0.51
C ALA A 146 -7.86 0.82 0.66
N VAL A 147 -8.72 1.66 1.25
CA VAL A 147 -8.35 2.60 2.32
C VAL A 147 -9.36 2.59 3.46
N LEU A 148 -8.86 2.36 4.67
CA LEU A 148 -9.62 2.42 5.91
C LEU A 148 -9.62 3.83 6.49
N SER A 149 -10.77 4.26 7.01
CA SER A 149 -10.88 5.53 7.74
C SER A 149 -10.21 5.48 9.11
N ALA A 150 -10.25 4.34 9.78
CA ALA A 150 -9.63 4.12 11.08
C ALA A 150 -9.15 2.66 11.22
N ASN A 151 -8.28 2.41 12.20
CA ASN A 151 -7.76 1.07 12.47
C ASN A 151 -8.84 0.19 13.15
N PRO A 152 -9.26 -0.94 12.54
CA PRO A 152 -10.24 -1.86 13.11
C PRO A 152 -9.86 -2.46 14.47
N SER A 153 -8.57 -2.45 14.83
CA SER A 153 -8.10 -2.90 16.14
C SER A 153 -8.38 -1.91 17.28
N HIS A 154 -8.72 -0.66 16.96
CA HIS A 154 -8.89 0.43 17.94
C HIS A 154 -10.34 0.92 18.04
N THR A 155 -11.14 0.77 16.99
CA THR A 155 -12.53 1.25 16.94
C THR A 155 -13.38 0.30 16.10
N SER A 156 -14.67 0.19 16.45
CA SER A 156 -15.68 -0.45 15.61
C SER A 156 -16.34 0.52 14.62
N ASP A 157 -16.14 1.83 14.82
CA ASP A 157 -16.61 2.88 13.92
C ASP A 157 -15.51 3.23 12.91
N TYR A 158 -15.54 2.52 11.79
CA TYR A 158 -14.66 2.76 10.66
C TYR A 158 -15.40 2.43 9.36
N ALA A 159 -14.86 2.90 8.24
CA ALA A 159 -15.33 2.58 6.91
C ALA A 159 -14.14 2.18 6.03
N LEU A 160 -14.42 1.35 5.04
CA LEU A 160 -13.49 0.97 4.00
C LEU A 160 -13.98 1.56 2.68
N MET A 161 -13.14 2.35 2.02
CA MET A 161 -13.38 2.78 0.64
C MET A 161 -12.43 2.03 -0.30
N VAL A 162 -12.98 1.51 -1.39
CA VAL A 162 -12.22 0.79 -2.42
C VAL A 162 -12.37 1.46 -3.77
N VAL A 163 -11.32 1.40 -4.58
CA VAL A 163 -11.37 1.65 -6.02
C VAL A 163 -11.54 0.29 -6.68
N GLU A 164 -12.62 0.09 -7.43
CA GLU A 164 -13.06 -1.22 -7.88
C GLU A 164 -13.50 -1.31 -9.36
N GLY A 165 -13.36 -2.53 -9.87
CA GLY A 165 -13.80 -3.01 -11.17
C GLY A 165 -13.11 -2.36 -12.37
N ARG A 166 -13.60 -2.71 -13.55
CA ARG A 166 -13.06 -2.31 -14.85
C ARG A 166 -13.02 -0.80 -15.07
N PHE A 167 -13.93 -0.06 -14.44
CA PHE A 167 -14.06 1.40 -14.59
C PHE A 167 -13.55 2.19 -13.37
N GLU A 168 -12.74 1.56 -12.51
CA GLU A 168 -12.04 2.18 -11.38
C GLU A 168 -12.90 3.14 -10.59
N SER A 169 -13.96 2.61 -10.02
CA SER A 169 -14.99 3.41 -9.36
C SER A 169 -14.96 3.23 -7.86
N LEU A 170 -15.61 4.12 -7.11
CA LEU A 170 -15.57 4.08 -5.65
C LEU A 170 -16.73 3.30 -5.07
N SER A 171 -16.42 2.39 -4.15
CA SER A 171 -17.40 1.70 -3.30
C SER A 171 -17.02 1.79 -1.84
N LEU A 172 -18.02 1.92 -0.98
CA LEU A 172 -17.92 2.08 0.46
C LEU A 172 -18.50 0.86 1.17
N TRP A 173 -17.84 0.43 2.24
CA TRP A 173 -18.34 -0.58 3.16
C TRP A 173 -18.13 -0.13 4.61
N ARG A 174 -19.10 -0.39 5.47
CA ARG A 174 -19.01 -0.21 6.92
C ARG A 174 -19.24 -1.55 7.64
N PRO A 175 -18.68 -1.73 8.86
CA PRO A 175 -19.00 -2.87 9.69
C PRO A 175 -20.51 -3.06 9.86
N GLY A 176 -21.00 -4.24 9.47
CA GLY A 176 -22.42 -4.59 9.50
C GLY A 176 -23.12 -4.46 8.15
N ASP A 177 -22.54 -3.75 7.17
CA ASP A 177 -23.09 -3.70 5.81
C ASP A 177 -22.98 -5.07 5.14
N SER A 178 -24.08 -5.53 4.55
CA SER A 178 -24.14 -6.78 3.78
C SER A 178 -23.82 -6.60 2.29
N LEU A 179 -23.79 -5.36 1.80
CA LEU A 179 -23.55 -4.98 0.41
C LEU A 179 -22.54 -3.83 0.34
N TRP A 180 -21.84 -3.72 -0.79
CA TRP A 180 -21.04 -2.53 -1.09
C TRP A 180 -21.93 -1.37 -1.54
N THR A 181 -21.71 -0.19 -0.98
CA THR A 181 -22.42 1.03 -1.38
C THR A 181 -21.60 1.80 -2.42
N ARG A 182 -22.08 1.83 -3.66
CA ARG A 182 -21.44 2.55 -4.76
C ARG A 182 -21.51 4.06 -4.54
N ILE A 183 -20.36 4.74 -4.69
CA ILE A 183 -20.28 6.20 -4.71
C ILE A 183 -20.40 6.65 -6.17
N TRP A 184 -21.42 7.46 -6.44
CA TRP A 184 -21.73 7.92 -7.78
C TRP A 184 -20.88 9.13 -8.17
N ILE A 185 -19.94 8.91 -9.09
CA ILE A 185 -19.10 9.96 -9.65
C ILE A 185 -19.64 10.29 -11.05
N PRO A 186 -19.93 11.55 -11.37
CA PRO A 186 -20.34 11.94 -12.71
C PRO A 186 -19.33 11.48 -13.78
N GLU A 187 -19.80 10.87 -14.86
CA GLU A 187 -18.97 10.23 -15.89
C GLU A 187 -17.89 11.16 -16.47
N HIS A 188 -18.17 12.46 -16.58
CA HIS A 188 -17.24 13.45 -17.11
C HIS A 188 -16.01 13.73 -16.24
N ILE A 189 -16.00 13.30 -14.97
CA ILE A 189 -14.86 13.46 -14.05
C ILE A 189 -13.76 12.39 -14.30
N GLY A 190 -14.14 11.27 -14.92
CA GLY A 190 -13.25 10.17 -15.29
C GLY A 190 -12.98 9.16 -14.17
N HIS A 191 -12.13 8.18 -14.50
CA HIS A 191 -11.76 7.03 -13.67
C HIS A 191 -10.89 7.44 -12.46
N ILE A 192 -11.03 6.71 -11.35
CA ILE A 192 -10.29 6.98 -10.12
C ILE A 192 -8.92 6.32 -10.17
N SER A 193 -7.89 7.10 -9.83
CA SER A 193 -6.50 6.64 -9.78
C SER A 193 -6.10 6.23 -8.37
N ASP A 194 -6.45 7.02 -7.35
CA ASP A 194 -6.11 6.75 -5.95
C ASP A 194 -7.10 7.40 -4.97
N VAL A 195 -7.10 6.94 -3.72
CA VAL A 195 -7.94 7.44 -2.63
C VAL A 195 -7.16 7.50 -1.31
N VAL A 196 -7.49 8.46 -0.44
CA VAL A 196 -6.96 8.59 0.92
C VAL A 196 -8.08 9.00 1.88
N TYR A 197 -7.98 8.59 3.15
CA TYR A 197 -8.81 9.15 4.21
C TYR A 197 -8.04 10.20 5.00
N PHE A 198 -8.57 11.42 5.06
CA PHE A 198 -7.95 12.54 5.74
C PHE A 198 -9.02 13.45 6.36
N SER A 199 -8.77 13.93 7.58
CA SER A 199 -9.61 14.95 8.23
C SER A 199 -11.12 14.69 8.16
N GLY A 200 -11.53 13.44 8.43
CA GLY A 200 -12.94 13.04 8.46
C GLY A 200 -13.52 12.58 7.11
N HIS A 201 -12.82 12.81 6.00
CA HIS A 201 -13.35 12.61 4.65
C HIS A 201 -12.46 11.68 3.82
N PHE A 202 -13.07 11.04 2.82
CA PHE A 202 -12.30 10.40 1.76
C PHE A 202 -12.04 11.41 0.65
N TYR A 203 -10.79 11.46 0.21
CA TYR A 203 -10.37 12.22 -0.95
C TYR A 203 -9.90 11.26 -2.03
N ALA A 204 -10.32 11.48 -3.26
CA ALA A 204 -9.90 10.69 -4.41
C ALA A 204 -9.21 11.58 -5.45
N VAL A 205 -8.31 11.00 -6.23
CA VAL A 205 -7.74 11.66 -7.40
C VAL A 205 -8.06 10.85 -8.64
N THR A 206 -8.49 11.52 -9.71
CA THR A 206 -8.84 10.87 -10.97
C THR A 206 -7.67 10.85 -11.95
N PHE A 207 -7.71 9.95 -12.94
CA PHE A 207 -6.84 10.05 -14.12
C PHE A 207 -7.10 11.34 -14.91
N GLY A 208 -8.31 11.88 -14.81
CA GLY A 208 -8.70 13.19 -15.34
C GLY A 208 -8.13 14.40 -14.57
N ARG A 209 -7.20 14.19 -13.63
CA ARG A 209 -6.49 15.25 -12.88
C ARG A 209 -7.39 16.06 -11.93
N CYS A 210 -8.51 15.51 -11.52
CA CYS A 210 -9.41 16.12 -10.53
C CYS A 210 -9.15 15.52 -9.15
N VAL A 211 -9.11 16.37 -8.12
CA VAL A 211 -9.13 15.95 -6.71
C VAL A 211 -10.56 16.10 -6.22
N LEU A 212 -11.11 15.03 -5.70
CA LEU A 212 -12.49 14.92 -5.24
C LEU A 212 -12.51 14.78 -3.73
N VAL A 213 -13.51 15.35 -3.07
CA VAL A 213 -13.91 14.98 -1.72
C VAL A 213 -15.22 14.20 -1.80
N CYS A 214 -15.27 13.06 -1.12
CA CYS A 214 -16.45 12.23 -0.98
C CYS A 214 -17.02 12.44 0.42
N ASP A 215 -18.15 13.14 0.50
CA ASP A 215 -18.88 13.26 1.75
C ASP A 215 -19.66 11.96 2.00
N VAL A 216 -19.11 11.14 2.87
CA VAL A 216 -19.70 9.86 3.26
C VAL A 216 -20.49 9.98 4.57
N VAL A 217 -20.64 11.17 5.14
CA VAL A 217 -21.33 11.38 6.43
C VAL A 217 -22.72 11.98 6.17
N GLY A 218 -23.75 11.14 6.12
CA GLY A 218 -25.14 11.58 5.96
C GLY A 218 -26.04 10.55 5.29
N THR A 219 -27.32 10.89 5.11
CA THR A 219 -28.32 10.05 4.42
C THR A 219 -28.14 10.03 2.90
N ASP A 220 -27.32 10.93 2.36
CA ASP A 220 -27.08 11.09 0.93
C ASP A 220 -25.60 10.80 0.62
N LEU A 221 -25.26 9.50 0.57
CA LEU A 221 -23.89 8.96 0.37
C LEU A 221 -23.33 9.22 -1.05
N THR A 222 -23.81 10.25 -1.74
CA THR A 222 -23.57 10.47 -3.18
C THR A 222 -22.92 11.82 -3.51
N LYS A 223 -22.68 12.67 -2.51
CA LYS A 223 -22.11 14.00 -2.74
C LYS A 223 -20.60 13.92 -2.92
N VAL A 224 -20.19 14.13 -4.17
CA VAL A 224 -18.79 14.23 -4.58
C VAL A 224 -18.54 15.61 -5.15
N TYR A 225 -17.52 16.30 -4.64
CA TYR A 225 -17.15 17.65 -5.10
C TYR A 225 -15.72 17.65 -5.60
N CYS A 226 -15.46 18.30 -6.74
CA CYS A 226 -14.11 18.63 -7.15
C CYS A 226 -13.58 19.77 -6.28
N VAL A 227 -12.47 19.52 -5.59
CA VAL A 227 -11.83 20.49 -4.68
C VAL A 227 -10.54 21.06 -5.24
N ALA A 228 -9.93 20.42 -6.25
CA ALA A 228 -8.80 20.97 -6.98
C ALA A 228 -8.59 20.30 -8.33
N HIS A 229 -7.88 20.99 -9.22
CA HIS A 229 -7.38 20.41 -10.47
C HIS A 229 -5.85 20.43 -10.51
N LEU A 230 -5.25 19.33 -10.96
CA LEU A 230 -3.83 19.31 -11.31
C LEU A 230 -3.59 19.98 -12.66
N ALA A 231 -2.38 20.50 -12.85
CA ALA A 231 -1.98 21.16 -14.07
C ALA A 231 -2.09 20.24 -15.31
N PRO A 232 -2.38 20.77 -16.52
CA PRO A 232 -2.52 19.98 -17.75
C PRO A 232 -1.35 19.06 -18.12
N TRP A 233 -0.14 19.44 -17.71
CA TRP A 233 1.09 18.70 -17.99
C TRP A 233 1.40 17.61 -16.93
N ALA A 234 0.59 17.53 -15.86
CA ALA A 234 0.71 16.50 -14.83
C ALA A 234 0.04 15.21 -15.33
N ASP A 235 0.72 14.50 -16.21
CA ASP A 235 0.29 13.21 -16.75
C ASP A 235 0.88 12.04 -15.96
N GLY A 236 0.28 10.86 -16.10
CA GLY A 236 0.69 9.60 -15.46
C GLY A 236 -0.26 9.09 -14.38
N LYS A 237 0.24 8.18 -13.55
CA LYS A 237 -0.53 7.60 -12.45
C LYS A 237 -0.50 8.54 -11.26
N ASN A 238 -1.67 8.91 -10.75
CA ASN A 238 -1.79 9.83 -9.63
C ASN A 238 -1.96 9.06 -8.31
N TYR A 239 -1.20 9.45 -7.29
CA TYR A 239 -1.36 9.03 -5.91
C TYR A 239 -1.84 10.21 -5.09
N ILE A 240 -2.64 9.95 -4.06
CA ILE A 240 -3.06 10.98 -3.10
C ILE A 240 -2.71 10.54 -1.68
N LEU A 241 -2.15 11.44 -0.89
CA LEU A 241 -1.79 11.18 0.50
C LEU A 241 -1.89 12.43 1.37
N GLU A 242 -1.88 12.20 2.68
CA GLU A 242 -1.73 13.24 3.68
C GLU A 242 -0.28 13.32 4.16
N SER A 243 0.19 14.55 4.39
CA SER A 243 1.46 14.82 5.07
C SER A 243 1.37 16.14 5.83
N LEU A 244 1.74 16.13 7.11
CA LEU A 244 1.81 17.31 7.98
C LEU A 244 0.52 18.17 7.98
N GLY A 245 -0.64 17.51 7.92
CA GLY A 245 -1.96 18.17 7.91
C GLY A 245 -2.35 18.78 6.56
N SER A 246 -1.65 18.46 5.48
CA SER A 246 -1.95 18.89 4.12
C SER A 246 -2.14 17.70 3.19
N LEU A 247 -2.97 17.86 2.15
CA LEU A 247 -3.09 16.87 1.09
C LEU A 247 -2.07 17.11 -0.01
N PHE A 248 -1.50 16.00 -0.48
CA PHE A 248 -0.57 15.97 -1.60
C PHE A 248 -1.09 15.03 -2.68
N VAL A 249 -0.88 15.40 -3.93
CA VAL A 249 -0.99 14.49 -5.08
C VAL A 249 0.39 14.30 -5.68
N VAL A 250 0.74 13.06 -5.97
CA VAL A 250 1.99 12.70 -6.65
C VAL A 250 1.65 12.07 -7.99
N ALA A 251 2.08 12.67 -9.09
CA ALA A 251 1.98 12.09 -10.42
C ALA A 251 3.26 11.32 -10.75
N GLN A 252 3.13 10.00 -10.95
CA GLN A 252 4.19 9.11 -11.39
C GLN A 252 4.20 9.02 -12.91
N GLN A 253 5.31 9.45 -13.51
CA GLN A 253 5.52 9.37 -14.95
C GLN A 253 6.41 8.19 -15.27
N PHE A 254 5.99 7.41 -16.26
CA PHE A 254 6.74 6.26 -16.76
C PHE A 254 7.53 6.67 -18.00
N VAL A 255 8.62 5.95 -18.28
CA VAL A 255 9.27 6.00 -19.59
C VAL A 255 8.46 5.10 -20.53
N ASP A 256 8.00 5.63 -21.65
CA ASP A 256 7.45 4.78 -22.72
C ASP A 256 8.57 3.93 -23.34
N ILE A 257 8.36 2.61 -23.28
CA ILE A 257 8.76 1.56 -24.24
C ILE A 257 10.15 1.74 -24.88
N ARG A 258 11.14 0.95 -24.44
CA ARG A 258 12.36 0.69 -25.23
C ARG A 258 12.39 -0.73 -25.77
N TYR A 259 12.85 -0.88 -27.00
CA TYR A 259 13.14 -2.18 -27.60
C TYR A 259 14.22 -2.92 -26.78
N VAL A 260 14.01 -4.22 -26.51
CA VAL A 260 14.88 -5.14 -25.75
C VAL A 260 16.35 -5.19 -26.23
N LYS A 261 16.69 -4.58 -27.37
CA LYS A 261 18.06 -4.57 -27.90
C LYS A 261 19.05 -3.75 -27.08
N GLU A 262 18.61 -2.90 -26.14
CA GLU A 262 19.52 -2.01 -25.40
C GLU A 262 19.77 -2.37 -23.92
N ASP A 263 18.90 -3.13 -23.25
CA ASP A 263 19.11 -3.51 -21.84
C ASP A 263 19.64 -4.95 -21.73
N ARG A 264 20.97 -5.08 -21.66
CA ARG A 264 21.65 -6.38 -21.43
C ARG A 264 21.56 -6.89 -19.98
N GLU A 265 20.95 -6.13 -19.07
CA GLU A 265 20.93 -6.42 -17.63
C GLU A 265 19.55 -6.83 -17.07
N SER A 266 18.47 -6.72 -17.85
CA SER A 266 17.13 -7.12 -17.43
C SER A 266 16.73 -8.47 -18.04
N ILE A 267 16.25 -9.40 -17.21
CA ILE A 267 15.57 -10.63 -17.68
C ILE A 267 14.33 -10.17 -18.47
N PRO A 268 14.24 -10.41 -19.79
CA PRO A 268 13.06 -10.00 -20.55
C PRO A 268 11.84 -10.76 -20.03
N PRO A 269 10.74 -10.08 -19.67
CA PRO A 269 9.57 -10.74 -19.11
C PRO A 269 8.90 -11.64 -20.16
N THR A 270 8.63 -12.89 -19.80
CA THR A 270 7.90 -13.84 -20.65
C THR A 270 6.43 -13.46 -20.73
N ARG A 271 5.89 -13.31 -21.94
CA ARG A 271 4.48 -13.00 -22.18
C ARG A 271 3.58 -14.24 -22.07
N ILE A 272 2.34 -14.04 -21.62
CA ILE A 272 1.31 -15.07 -21.65
C ILE A 272 0.77 -15.19 -23.10
N PRO A 273 0.82 -16.37 -23.75
CA PRO A 273 0.24 -16.55 -25.08
C PRO A 273 -1.28 -16.39 -25.06
N GLY A 274 -1.82 -15.49 -25.90
CA GLY A 274 -3.28 -15.32 -26.10
C GLY A 274 -3.91 -14.02 -25.61
N GLY A 275 -3.13 -13.04 -25.11
CA GLY A 275 -3.60 -11.65 -25.01
C GLY A 275 -3.76 -11.04 -26.41
N ASP A 276 -4.72 -10.12 -26.57
CA ASP A 276 -5.13 -9.54 -27.88
C ASP A 276 -3.95 -9.33 -28.85
N GLU A 277 -4.13 -9.84 -30.07
CA GLU A 277 -3.15 -9.88 -31.15
C GLU A 277 -2.78 -8.48 -31.66
N GLU A 278 -1.95 -7.73 -30.93
CA GLU A 278 -1.12 -6.67 -31.53
C GLU A 278 0.38 -6.99 -31.42
N LYS A 279 0.96 -7.08 -32.61
CA LYS A 279 2.30 -7.55 -32.95
C LYS A 279 3.43 -6.85 -32.17
N ASP A 280 4.44 -7.63 -31.77
CA ASP A 280 5.85 -7.23 -31.60
C ASP A 280 6.24 -6.06 -30.65
N GLN A 281 5.51 -5.80 -29.57
CA GLN A 281 5.92 -4.79 -28.57
C GLN A 281 6.18 -5.40 -27.19
N ILE A 282 7.42 -5.80 -26.88
CA ILE A 282 7.84 -6.06 -25.49
C ILE A 282 7.96 -4.68 -24.82
N CYS A 283 6.89 -4.23 -24.16
CA CYS A 283 6.89 -2.99 -23.40
C CYS A 283 7.58 -3.20 -22.07
N THR A 284 8.82 -2.72 -21.93
CA THR A 284 9.37 -2.45 -20.60
C THR A 284 8.75 -1.15 -20.10
N TYR A 285 8.22 -1.16 -18.88
CA TYR A 285 7.75 0.04 -18.18
C TYR A 285 8.69 0.28 -17.01
N ARG A 286 9.11 1.53 -16.83
CA ARG A 286 9.95 1.93 -15.70
C ARG A 286 9.58 3.34 -15.29
N THR A 287 9.60 3.58 -13.99
CA THR A 287 9.39 4.90 -13.45
C THR A 287 10.47 5.86 -13.95
N ARG A 288 10.05 6.96 -14.55
CA ARG A 288 10.93 8.03 -15.05
C ARG A 288 11.21 9.06 -13.97
N ARG A 289 10.14 9.56 -13.35
CA ARG A 289 10.16 10.63 -12.36
C ARG A 289 8.82 10.76 -11.67
N PHE A 290 8.80 11.55 -10.61
CA PHE A 290 7.59 11.97 -9.92
C PHE A 290 7.44 13.49 -9.95
N LEU A 291 6.19 13.93 -9.91
CA LEU A 291 5.80 15.33 -9.74
C LEU A 291 4.93 15.42 -8.50
N VAL A 292 5.31 16.26 -7.54
CA VAL A 292 4.54 16.43 -6.30
C VAL A 292 3.78 17.74 -6.34
N PHE A 293 2.53 17.70 -5.88
CA PHE A 293 1.68 18.88 -5.73
C PHE A 293 1.03 18.89 -4.35
N GLN A 294 1.04 20.03 -3.68
CA GLN A 294 0.23 20.28 -2.49
C GLN A 294 -1.12 20.87 -2.91
N ILE A 295 -2.21 20.39 -2.30
CA ILE A 295 -3.55 20.86 -2.61
C ILE A 295 -3.87 22.12 -1.79
N GLU A 296 -4.22 23.19 -2.48
CA GLU A 296 -4.70 24.44 -1.88
C GLU A 296 -6.22 24.58 -2.09
N PHE A 297 -6.98 24.29 -1.04
CA PHE A 297 -8.45 24.30 -1.08
C PHE A 297 -9.04 25.70 -1.36
N SER A 298 -8.38 26.77 -0.91
CA SER A 298 -8.88 28.15 -1.09
C SER A 298 -8.86 28.62 -2.54
N SER A 299 -7.92 28.11 -3.35
CA SER A 299 -7.78 28.47 -4.76
C SER A 299 -8.24 27.37 -5.72
N CYS A 300 -8.67 26.22 -5.19
CA CYS A 300 -9.02 25.02 -5.93
C CYS A 300 -7.91 24.55 -6.90
N LYS A 301 -6.65 24.65 -6.48
CA LYS A 301 -5.48 24.33 -7.31
C LYS A 301 -4.51 23.39 -6.59
N ALA A 302 -3.73 22.68 -7.40
CA ALA A 302 -2.59 21.90 -6.94
C ALA A 302 -1.30 22.70 -7.23
N ILE A 303 -0.54 23.02 -6.18
CA ILE A 303 0.69 23.83 -6.27
C ILE A 303 1.90 22.87 -6.34
N PRO A 304 2.78 22.98 -7.35
CA PRO A 304 3.97 22.14 -7.44
C PRO A 304 4.89 22.29 -6.22
N VAL A 305 5.41 21.17 -5.73
CA VAL A 305 6.36 21.09 -4.62
C VAL A 305 7.62 20.38 -5.10
N MET A 306 8.77 21.01 -4.86
CA MET A 306 10.08 20.50 -5.27
C MET A 306 10.91 19.99 -4.08
N ASP A 307 10.43 20.20 -2.87
CA ASP A 307 11.11 19.82 -1.63
C ASP A 307 10.09 19.40 -0.58
N LEU A 308 10.20 18.17 -0.09
CA LEU A 308 9.38 17.61 0.99
C LEU A 308 10.00 17.88 2.38
N GLY A 309 11.16 18.53 2.43
CA GLY A 309 11.95 18.69 3.64
C GLY A 309 12.29 17.33 4.25
N ASP A 310 11.98 17.17 5.53
CA ASP A 310 12.22 15.94 6.29
C ASP A 310 11.16 14.85 6.07
N GLN A 311 10.27 14.99 5.08
CA GLN A 311 9.28 13.95 4.76
C GLN A 311 9.80 12.98 3.70
N ALA A 312 9.40 11.72 3.83
CA ALA A 312 9.54 10.69 2.82
C ALA A 312 8.17 10.07 2.52
N PHE A 313 7.85 9.93 1.24
CA PHE A 313 6.57 9.36 0.80
C PHE A 313 6.73 7.90 0.37
N PHE A 314 5.73 7.07 0.66
CA PHE A 314 5.68 5.65 0.30
C PHE A 314 4.47 5.39 -0.59
N LEU A 315 4.72 5.04 -1.85
CA LEU A 315 3.73 4.88 -2.91
C LEU A 315 3.69 3.44 -3.41
N GLY A 316 2.53 2.96 -3.83
CA GLY A 316 2.35 1.57 -4.26
C GLY A 316 0.87 1.19 -4.39
N ALA A 317 0.56 -0.10 -4.31
CA ALA A 317 -0.82 -0.59 -4.32
C ALA A 317 -1.57 -0.31 -2.99
N ASN A 318 -0.84 -0.25 -1.87
CA ASN A 318 -1.36 0.10 -0.55
C ASN A 318 -1.73 1.58 -0.43
N ALA A 319 -2.48 1.95 0.62
CA ALA A 319 -2.71 3.35 0.98
C ALA A 319 -1.37 4.11 1.01
N SER A 320 -1.31 5.26 0.34
CA SER A 320 -0.07 6.06 0.23
C SER A 320 0.22 6.72 1.58
N LEU A 321 1.50 6.76 1.99
CA LEU A 321 1.91 7.18 3.35
C LEU A 321 3.01 8.24 3.30
N SER A 322 3.02 9.13 4.30
CA SER A 322 4.12 10.05 4.59
C SER A 322 4.70 9.73 5.96
N ILE A 323 6.03 9.76 6.09
CA ILE A 323 6.73 9.64 7.37
C ILE A 323 7.81 10.70 7.50
N GLN A 324 8.13 11.05 8.75
CA GLN A 324 9.27 11.89 9.06
C GLN A 324 10.56 11.05 8.98
N ALA A 325 11.42 11.35 8.01
CA ALA A 325 12.63 10.60 7.71
C ALA A 325 13.61 10.59 8.89
N SER A 326 13.79 11.73 9.59
CA SER A 326 14.69 11.83 10.75
C SER A 326 14.35 10.87 11.90
N GLN A 327 13.15 10.28 11.93
CA GLN A 327 12.76 9.31 12.96
C GLN A 327 13.29 7.89 12.68
N PHE A 328 13.78 7.61 11.47
CA PHE A 328 14.15 6.26 11.04
C PHE A 328 15.54 6.22 10.40
N PRO A 329 16.54 5.59 11.04
CA PRO A 329 17.91 5.53 10.52
C PRO A 329 18.03 4.75 9.19
N GLY A 330 17.98 5.42 8.04
CA GLY A 330 18.07 4.79 6.71
C GLY A 330 16.95 5.19 5.75
N ILE A 331 15.95 5.92 6.26
CA ILE A 331 15.01 6.63 5.40
C ILE A 331 15.63 7.99 5.03
N LYS A 332 15.74 8.25 3.73
CA LYS A 332 16.28 9.51 3.20
C LYS A 332 15.16 10.56 3.20
N PRO A 333 15.40 11.78 3.71
CA PRO A 333 14.46 12.89 3.57
C PRO A 333 14.34 13.31 2.10
N ASN A 334 13.27 14.02 1.76
CA ASN A 334 13.02 14.51 0.41
C ASN A 334 13.01 13.41 -0.68
N CYS A 335 12.50 12.22 -0.31
CA CYS A 335 12.47 11.05 -1.17
C CYS A 335 11.08 10.42 -1.29
N ILE A 336 10.85 9.73 -2.41
CA ILE A 336 9.67 8.90 -2.67
C ILE A 336 10.13 7.45 -2.83
N TYR A 337 9.69 6.59 -1.92
CA TYR A 337 9.85 5.14 -1.98
C TYR A 337 8.65 4.56 -2.72
N PHE A 338 8.85 3.85 -3.82
CA PHE A 338 7.75 3.30 -4.62
C PHE A 338 7.90 1.80 -4.84
N THR A 339 6.77 1.08 -4.80
CA THR A 339 6.69 -0.28 -5.31
C THR A 339 5.98 -0.34 -6.64
N ASP A 340 6.28 -1.41 -7.38
CA ASP A 340 5.68 -1.69 -8.66
C ASP A 340 4.19 -2.02 -8.50
N ASN A 341 3.35 -1.31 -9.24
CA ASN A 341 1.91 -1.50 -9.19
C ASN A 341 1.24 -1.30 -10.56
N TRP A 342 1.99 -1.48 -11.65
CA TRP A 342 1.46 -1.30 -12.99
C TRP A 342 0.50 -2.44 -13.36
N ILE A 343 -0.75 -2.08 -13.68
CA ILE A 343 -1.80 -3.08 -13.86
C ILE A 343 -1.60 -3.96 -15.09
N GLY A 344 -0.97 -3.41 -16.14
CA GLY A 344 -0.68 -4.17 -17.36
C GLY A 344 0.23 -5.36 -17.10
N ALA A 345 1.20 -5.25 -16.19
CA ALA A 345 2.17 -6.32 -15.94
C ALA A 345 1.51 -7.58 -15.40
N TYR A 346 0.50 -7.42 -14.56
CA TYR A 346 -0.30 -8.51 -14.00
C TYR A 346 -0.96 -9.39 -15.07
N LEU A 347 -1.41 -8.74 -16.16
CA LEU A 347 -2.21 -9.37 -17.20
C LEU A 347 -1.36 -9.91 -18.35
N PHE A 348 -0.22 -9.27 -18.63
CA PHE A 348 0.56 -9.56 -19.84
C PHE A 348 1.83 -10.39 -19.61
N PHE A 349 2.32 -10.51 -18.37
CA PHE A 349 3.58 -11.21 -18.07
C PHE A 349 3.39 -12.38 -17.11
N GLU A 350 4.05 -13.51 -17.38
CA GLU A 350 3.95 -14.75 -16.60
C GLU A 350 4.30 -14.55 -15.13
N LYS A 351 5.37 -13.79 -14.86
CA LYS A 351 5.85 -13.48 -13.50
C LYS A 351 5.14 -12.28 -12.86
N GLY A 352 4.31 -11.57 -13.62
CA GLY A 352 3.59 -10.39 -13.16
C GLY A 352 4.50 -9.20 -12.87
N CYS A 353 4.25 -8.58 -11.72
CA CYS A 353 4.77 -7.27 -11.31
C CYS A 353 5.85 -7.42 -10.22
N GLY A 354 6.63 -6.37 -9.95
CA GLY A 354 7.64 -6.35 -8.88
C GLY A 354 9.06 -6.01 -9.34
N LEU A 355 9.21 -5.42 -10.53
CA LEU A 355 10.50 -5.07 -11.13
C LEU A 355 10.79 -3.57 -11.10
N ASP A 356 9.75 -2.72 -11.05
CA ASP A 356 9.89 -1.27 -10.96
C ASP A 356 9.74 -0.77 -9.52
N MET A 357 10.81 -0.93 -8.72
CA MET A 357 10.87 -0.48 -7.32
C MET A 357 12.11 0.39 -7.10
N GLY A 358 11.97 1.46 -6.32
CA GLY A 358 13.11 2.32 -6.02
C GLY A 358 12.81 3.50 -5.11
N VAL A 359 13.85 4.28 -4.86
CA VAL A 359 13.82 5.55 -4.13
C VAL A 359 14.10 6.66 -5.13
N PHE A 360 13.13 7.53 -5.32
CA PHE A 360 13.29 8.74 -6.12
C PHE A 360 13.67 9.91 -5.20
N ASN A 361 14.78 10.58 -5.48
CA ASN A 361 15.21 11.78 -4.77
C ASN A 361 14.66 13.03 -5.48
N LEU A 362 13.87 13.85 -4.78
CA LEU A 362 13.27 15.05 -5.38
C LEU A 362 14.31 16.13 -5.72
N ALA A 363 15.44 16.17 -5.01
CA ALA A 363 16.43 17.22 -5.19
C ALA A 363 17.18 17.12 -6.52
N ASP A 364 17.53 15.90 -6.93
CA ASP A 364 18.33 15.65 -8.15
C ASP A 364 17.61 14.80 -9.21
N GLY A 365 16.44 14.24 -8.88
CA GLY A 365 15.65 13.40 -9.77
C GLY A 365 16.21 11.99 -9.99
N SER A 366 17.20 11.56 -9.21
CA SER A 366 17.78 10.22 -9.30
C SER A 366 16.82 9.14 -8.77
N ILE A 367 16.93 7.93 -9.33
CA ILE A 367 16.23 6.73 -8.85
C ILE A 367 17.27 5.68 -8.51
N GLU A 368 17.26 5.22 -7.26
CA GLU A 368 18.12 4.14 -6.76
C GLU A 368 17.28 2.93 -6.33
N PRO A 369 17.72 1.68 -6.56
CA PRO A 369 17.05 0.53 -5.96
C PRO A 369 17.21 0.56 -4.42
N PHE A 370 16.15 0.17 -3.68
CA PHE A 370 16.24 -0.07 -2.23
C PHE A 370 16.26 -1.55 -1.85
N TYR A 371 16.10 -2.45 -2.83
CA TYR A 371 16.02 -3.89 -2.64
C TYR A 371 16.72 -4.57 -3.81
N ASP A 372 17.83 -5.25 -3.52
CA ASP A 372 18.66 -5.93 -4.53
C ASP A 372 18.12 -7.31 -4.93
N GLY A 373 17.16 -7.85 -4.17
CA GLY A 373 16.56 -9.14 -4.46
C GLY A 373 15.49 -9.07 -5.55
N ILE A 374 15.12 -10.24 -6.09
CA ILE A 374 13.97 -10.37 -7.00
C ILE A 374 12.76 -10.82 -6.19
N SER A 375 11.64 -10.10 -6.32
CA SER A 375 10.38 -10.50 -5.73
C SER A 375 9.24 -10.09 -6.64
N VAL A 376 8.65 -11.07 -7.33
CA VAL A 376 7.65 -10.84 -8.37
C VAL A 376 6.43 -11.72 -8.17
N SER A 377 5.27 -11.21 -8.55
CA SER A 377 4.02 -11.99 -8.52
C SER A 377 3.00 -11.42 -9.48
N ARG A 378 2.21 -12.30 -10.10
CA ARG A 378 0.96 -11.89 -10.75
C ARG A 378 -0.05 -11.41 -9.72
N VAL A 379 -0.26 -12.15 -8.63
CA VAL A 379 -1.40 -11.90 -7.73
C VAL A 379 -1.12 -10.80 -6.72
N CYS A 380 0.04 -10.85 -6.06
CA CYS A 380 0.40 -9.91 -5.00
C CYS A 380 1.90 -9.60 -5.06
N PRO A 381 2.32 -8.59 -5.83
CA PRO A 381 3.70 -8.16 -5.87
C PRO A 381 4.09 -7.50 -4.54
N PRO A 382 5.35 -7.07 -4.39
CA PRO A 382 5.78 -6.39 -3.17
C PRO A 382 4.95 -5.13 -2.86
N ILE A 383 4.53 -5.00 -1.61
CA ILE A 383 3.76 -3.84 -1.12
C ILE A 383 4.33 -3.33 0.21
N TRP A 384 4.02 -2.07 0.53
CA TRP A 384 4.33 -1.52 1.85
C TRP A 384 3.34 -2.03 2.89
N VAL A 385 3.85 -2.43 4.05
CA VAL A 385 3.03 -2.83 5.21
C VAL A 385 3.58 -2.16 6.46
N THR A 386 2.73 -1.41 7.16
CA THR A 386 3.11 -0.82 8.45
C THR A 386 2.99 -1.89 9.54
N PRO A 387 4.10 -2.33 10.16
CA PRO A 387 4.02 -3.39 11.16
C PRO A 387 3.19 -2.96 12.36
N ASN A 388 2.22 -3.78 12.76
CA ASN A 388 1.37 -3.53 13.93
C ASN A 388 1.10 -4.84 14.68
N PRO A 389 1.98 -5.28 15.59
CA PRO A 389 1.92 -6.61 16.19
C PRO A 389 0.94 -6.78 17.36
#